data_AF-A0A7J9Q713-F1
#
_entry.id   AF-A0A7J9Q713-F1
#
_cell.length_a   1.000
_cell.length_b   1.000
_cell.length_c   1.000
_cell.angle_alpha   90.00
_cell.angle_beta   90.00
_cell.angle_gamma   90.00
#
_symmetry.space_group_name_H-M   'P 1'
#
loop_
_entity.id
_entity.type
_entity.pdbx_description
1 polymer ?
#
loop_
_entity_poly.entity_id
_entity_poly.type
_entity_poly.pdbx_seq_one_letter_code
_entity_poly.pdbx_strand_id
1 'polypeptide(L)' 'MKIQKQLSKKRGDKTYYRSVLNLPSELLKKAGFKSGDELEAEAKKGEIRLRKGK' A
#
# COMPACT_ATOMS: atom_id res chain seq x y z
N MET A 1 10.70 -5.08 -6.44
CA MET A 1 9.88 -4.15 -5.64
C MET A 1 10.49 -4.03 -4.24
N LYS A 2 10.28 -2.93 -3.52
CA LYS A 2 10.69 -2.78 -2.11
C LYS A 2 9.68 -1.91 -1.36
N ILE A 3 9.53 -2.14 -0.06
CA ILE A 3 8.77 -1.23 0.81
C ILE A 3 9.62 0.03 1.02
N GLN A 4 9.07 1.19 0.67
CA GLN A 4 9.71 2.49 0.83
C GLN A 4 9.12 3.20 2.04
N LYS A 5 9.97 3.84 2.84
CA LYS A 5 9.54 4.75 3.91
C LYS A 5 9.48 6.16 3.34
N GLN A 6 8.29 6.76 3.33
CA GLN A 6 8.08 8.14 2.87
C GLN A 6 7.58 9.00 4.03
N LEU A 7 7.99 10.27 4.05
CA LEU A 7 7.43 11.26 4.96
C LEU A 7 5.94 11.42 4.64
N SER A 8 5.07 11.24 5.65
CA SER A 8 3.63 11.39 5.50
C SER A 8 3.16 12.77 5.96
N LYS A 9 3.53 13.16 7.19
CA LYS A 9 3.09 14.42 7.79
C LYS A 9 4.04 14.82 8.91
N LYS A 10 4.18 16.12 9.14
CA LYS A 10 4.79 16.66 10.36
C LYS A 10 3.72 17.42 11.14
N ARG A 11 3.64 17.21 12.46
CA ARG A 11 2.70 17.91 13.35
C ARG A 11 3.45 18.34 14.61
N GLY A 12 3.74 19.63 14.71
CA GLY A 12 4.68 20.16 15.71
C GLY A 12 6.03 19.46 15.59
N ASP A 13 6.48 18.86 16.68
CA ASP A 13 7.75 18.11 16.76
C ASP A 13 7.66 16.66 16.27
N LYS A 14 6.45 16.14 16.02
CA LYS A 14 6.25 14.75 15.61
C LYS A 14 6.28 14.61 14.09
N THR A 15 7.15 13.72 13.61
CA THR A 15 7.29 13.36 12.19
C THR A 15 6.70 11.97 11.94
N TYR A 16 5.68 11.91 11.08
CA TYR A 16 4.98 10.68 10.72
C TYR A 16 5.48 10.18 9.38
N TYR A 17 5.82 8.91 9.31
CA TYR A 17 6.22 8.23 8.09
C TYR A 17 5.16 7.21 7.69
N ARG A 18 5.01 6.98 6.39
CA ARG A 18 4.18 5.92 5.83
C ARG A 18 5.03 4.96 5.00
N SER A 19 4.58 3.71 4.94
CA SER A 19 5.14 2.69 4.07
C SER A 19 4.43 2.71 2.73
N VAL A 20 5.19 2.75 1.63
CA VAL A 20 4.67 2.73 0.26
C VAL A 20 5.29 1.58 -0.50
N LEU A 21 4.47 0.82 -1.22
CA LEU A 21 4.91 -0.26 -2.09
C LEU A 21 4.60 0.12 -3.54
N ASN A 22 5.61 0.12 -4.39
CA ASN A 22 5.41 0.35 -5.83
C ASN A 22 5.07 -0.98 -6.50
N LEU A 23 3.81 -1.12 -6.90
CA LEU A 23 3.30 -2.29 -7.63
C LEU A 23 3.45 -2.06 -9.14
N PRO A 24 4.04 -3.03 -9.88
CA PRO A 24 4.03 -3.03 -11.34
C PRO A 24 2.60 -2.95 -11.88
N SER A 25 2.41 -2.17 -12.94
CA SER A 25 1.10 -1.95 -13.57
C SER A 25 0.47 -3.27 -14.07
N GLU A 26 1.29 -4.23 -14.49
CA GLU A 26 0.83 -5.56 -14.92
C GLU A 26 0.17 -6.35 -13.78
N LEU A 27 0.67 -6.25 -12.55
CA LEU A 27 0.06 -6.91 -11.39
C LEU A 27 -1.27 -6.26 -11.02
N LEU A 28 -1.36 -4.93 -11.09
CA LEU A 28 -2.62 -4.22 -10.86
C LEU A 28 -3.68 -4.64 -11.89
N LYS A 29 -3.31 -4.71 -13.18
CA LYS A 29 -4.20 -5.18 -14.25
C LYS A 29 -4.67 -6.62 -14.03
N LYS A 30 -3.74 -7.54 -13.74
CA LYS A 30 -4.07 -8.96 -13.48
C LYS A 30 -4.95 -9.13 -12.24
N ALA A 31 -4.76 -8.30 -11.21
CA ALA A 31 -5.59 -8.29 -10.01
C ALA A 31 -6.92 -7.52 -10.19
N GLY A 32 -7.13 -6.85 -11.33
CA GLY A 32 -8.33 -6.06 -11.60
C GLY A 32 -8.43 -4.78 -10.76
N PHE A 33 -7.30 -4.25 -10.29
CA PHE A 33 -7.21 -3.00 -9.54
C PHE A 33 -6.92 -1.80 -10.43
N LYS A 34 -7.44 -0.65 -10.06
CA LYS A 34 -7.14 0.65 -10.68
C LYS A 34 -6.79 1.70 -9.61
N SER A 35 -6.20 2.81 -10.05
CA SER A 35 -5.95 3.95 -9.19
C SER A 35 -7.24 4.45 -8.57
N GLY A 36 -7.22 4.69 -7.25
CA GLY A 36 -8.38 5.14 -6.49
C GLY A 36 -9.27 4.01 -5.96
N ASP A 37 -9.02 2.74 -6.31
CA ASP A 37 -9.69 1.62 -5.66
C ASP A 37 -9.31 1.58 -4.17
N GLU A 38 -10.31 1.45 -3.30
CA GLU A 38 -10.09 1.11 -1.90
C GLU A 38 -9.78 -0.38 -1.78
N LEU A 39 -8.79 -0.72 -0.95
CA LEU A 39 -8.32 -2.08 -0.77
C LEU A 39 -8.32 -2.45 0.72
N GLU A 40 -8.79 -3.66 1.01
CA GLU A 40 -8.61 -4.32 2.31
C GLU A 40 -7.33 -5.15 2.30
N ALA A 41 -6.61 -5.17 3.42
CA ALA A 41 -5.35 -5.89 3.56
C ALA A 41 -5.38 -6.84 4.76
N GLU A 42 -4.96 -8.09 4.53
CA GLU A 42 -4.74 -9.10 5.59
C GLU A 42 -3.28 -9.56 5.55
N ALA A 43 -2.66 -9.74 6.72
CA ALA A 43 -1.31 -10.27 6.85
C ALA A 43 -1.31 -11.67 7.49
N LYS A 44 -0.69 -12.66 6.84
CA LYS A 44 -0.61 -14.03 7.35
C LYS A 44 0.71 -14.69 6.94
N LYS A 45 1.47 -15.19 7.92
CA LYS A 45 2.72 -15.96 7.72
C LYS A 45 3.72 -15.33 6.71
N GLY A 46 3.95 -14.01 6.82
CA GLY A 46 4.87 -13.29 5.92
C GLY A 46 4.28 -12.86 4.57
N GLU A 47 3.01 -13.15 4.31
CA GLU A 47 2.27 -12.67 3.14
C GLU A 47 1.36 -11.49 3.51
N ILE A 48 1.21 -10.53 2.59
CA ILE A 48 0.15 -9.51 2.63
C ILE A 48 -0.78 -9.78 1.44
N ARG A 49 -2.07 -10.01 1.72
CA ARG A 49 -3.10 -10.19 0.70
C ARG A 49 -3.95 -8.94 0.62
N LEU A 50 -4.04 -8.38 -0.59
CA LEU A 50 -4.87 -7.23 -0.90
C LEU A 50 -6.13 -7.69 -1.64
N ARG A 51 -7.28 -7.16 -1.27
CA ARG A 51 -8.58 -7.41 -1.90
C ARG A 51 -9.30 -6.09 -2.11
N LYS A 52 -10.25 -6.02 -3.05
CA LYS A 52 -11.11 -4.84 -3.17
C LYS A 52 -11.87 -4.63 -1.86
N GLY A 53 -11.83 -3.41 -1.35
CA GLY A 53 -12.72 -2.96 -0.30
C GLY A 53 -14.16 -2.92 -0.80
N LYS A 54 -15.10 -2.99 0.14
CA LYS A 54 -16.53 -2.83 -0.14
C LYS A 54 -16.87 -1.41 -0.57
#